data_AF-A0A966I8W1-F1
#
_entry.id   AF-A0A966I8W1-F1
#
_cell.length_a   1.000
_cell.length_b   1.000
_cell.length_c   1.000
_cell.angle_alpha   90.00
_cell.angle_beta   90.00
_cell.angle_gamma   90.00
#
_symmetry.space_group_name_H-M   'P 1'
#
loop_
_entity.id
_entity.type
_entity.pdbx_description
1 polymer ?
#
loop_
_entity_poly.entity_id
_entity_poly.type
_entity_poly.pdbx_seq_one_letter_code
_entity_poly.pdbx_strand_id
1 'polypeptide(L)' 'MIDDANITDYRQILLDIARSLGAENLLNAWTMCRMRNWIDEYGEITSEGVAQVLSFKKVATITP' A
#
# COMPACT_ATOMS: atom_id res chain seq x y z
N MET A 1 10.84 -7.82 13.21
CA MET A 1 9.66 -7.01 13.59
C MET A 1 9.63 -5.83 12.64
N ILE A 2 8.48 -5.54 12.04
CA ILE A 2 8.33 -4.33 11.22
C ILE A 2 8.05 -3.20 12.23
N ASP A 3 8.98 -2.25 12.37
CA ASP A 3 8.80 -1.11 13.30
C ASP A 3 7.60 -0.25 12.88
N ASP A 4 6.91 0.38 13.84
CA ASP A 4 5.70 1.21 13.59
C ASP A 4 5.90 2.33 12.56
N ALA A 5 7.12 2.87 12.47
CA ALA A 5 7.50 3.84 11.44
C ALA A 5 7.41 3.26 10.02
N ASN A 6 7.77 1.98 9.84
CA ASN A 6 7.65 1.29 8.56
C ASN A 6 6.18 1.00 8.21
N ILE A 7 5.31 0.77 9.20
CA ILE A 7 3.88 0.51 8.95
C ILE A 7 3.20 1.76 8.37
N THR A 8 3.49 2.94 8.94
CA THR A 8 2.91 4.20 8.43
C THR A 8 3.36 4.48 6.99
N ASP A 9 4.65 4.26 6.70
CA ASP A 9 5.20 4.40 5.34
C ASP A 9 4.56 3.42 4.36
N TYR A 10 4.38 2.16 4.75
CA TYR A 10 3.80 1.15 3.87
C TYR A 10 2.34 1.46 3.53
N ARG A 11 1.58 1.98 4.51
CA ARG A 11 0.19 2.39 4.29
C ARG A 11 0.13 3.52 3.27
N GLN A 12 1.01 4.51 3.41
CA GLN A 12 1.06 5.64 2.48
C GLN A 12 1.42 5.17 1.05
N ILE A 13 2.40 4.29 0.91
CA ILE A 13 2.79 3.71 -0.38
C ILE A 13 1.61 2.95 -1.03
N LEU A 14 0.87 2.16 -0.26
CA LEU A 14 -0.31 1.45 -0.78
C LEU A 14 -1.39 2.41 -1.28
N LEU A 15 -1.65 3.50 -0.54
CA LEU A 15 -2.59 4.53 -0.96
C LEU A 15 -2.13 5.23 -2.24
N ASP A 16 -0.84 5.48 -2.38
CA ASP A 16 -0.28 6.10 -3.59
C ASP A 16 -0.30 5.16 -4.79
N ILE A 17 -0.03 3.86 -4.59
CA ILE A 17 -0.24 2.82 -5.62
C ILE A 17 -1.70 2.82 -6.06
N ALA A 18 -2.66 2.82 -5.13
CA ALA A 18 -4.07 2.84 -5.46
C ALA A 18 -4.48 4.10 -6.25
N ARG A 19 -3.90 5.27 -5.91
CA ARG A 19 -4.09 6.52 -6.68
C ARG A 19 -3.54 6.40 -8.10
N SER A 20 -2.36 5.81 -8.29
CA SER A 20 -1.80 5.56 -9.62
C SER A 20 -2.64 4.59 -10.46
N LEU A 21 -3.46 3.75 -9.82
CA LEU A 21 -4.43 2.87 -10.48
C LEU A 21 -5.79 3.54 -10.79
N GLY A 22 -5.92 4.85 -10.53
CA GLY A 22 -7.12 5.62 -10.83
C GLY A 22 -8.04 5.89 -9.63
N ALA A 23 -7.59 5.66 -8.39
CA ALA A 23 -8.34 6.08 -7.21
C ALA A 23 -8.23 7.59 -6.99
N GLU A 24 -9.21 8.34 -7.49
CA GLU A 24 -9.19 9.81 -7.56
C GLU A 24 -9.20 10.53 -6.20
N ASN A 25 -9.57 9.84 -5.11
CA ASN A 25 -9.60 10.41 -3.77
C ASN A 25 -9.16 9.38 -2.72
N LEU A 26 -8.91 9.85 -1.49
CA LEU A 26 -8.40 9.01 -0.40
C LEU A 26 -9.36 7.86 -0.04
N LEU A 27 -10.67 8.10 -0.05
CA LEU A 27 -11.68 7.08 0.26
C LEU A 27 -11.68 5.95 -0.78
N ASN A 28 -11.59 6.31 -2.06
CA ASN A 28 -11.49 5.36 -3.17
C ASN A 28 -10.18 4.57 -3.08
N ALA A 29 -9.08 5.22 -2.73
CA ALA A 29 -7.78 4.57 -2.55
C ALA A 29 -7.82 3.56 -1.42
N TRP A 30 -8.40 3.95 -0.28
CA TRP A 30 -8.60 3.07 0.88
C TRP A 30 -9.50 1.88 0.53
N THR A 31 -10.60 2.13 -0.19
CA THR A 31 -11.53 1.08 -0.65
C THR A 31 -10.83 0.09 -1.58
N MET A 32 -10.02 0.58 -2.52
CA MET A 32 -9.24 -0.27 -3.41
C MET A 32 -8.23 -1.11 -2.64
N CYS A 33 -7.50 -0.52 -1.70
CA CYS A 33 -6.56 -1.25 -0.83
C CYS A 33 -7.26 -2.37 -0.04
N ARG A 34 -8.46 -2.13 0.50
CA ARG A 34 -9.27 -3.17 1.14
C ARG A 34 -9.72 -4.27 0.17
N MET A 35 -10.24 -3.89 -1.00
CA MET A 35 -10.70 -4.85 -2.01
C MET A 35 -9.56 -5.76 -2.51
N ARG A 36 -8.33 -5.24 -2.52
CA ARG A 36 -7.12 -5.98 -2.88
C ARG A 36 -6.52 -6.77 -1.72
N ASN A 37 -7.15 -6.75 -0.55
CA ASN A 37 -6.66 -7.33 0.70
C ASN A 37 -5.27 -6.81 1.09
N TRP A 38 -4.94 -5.54 0.80
CA TRP A 38 -3.68 -4.92 1.21
C TRP A 38 -3.76 -4.27 2.59
N ILE A 39 -4.96 -3.81 2.95
CA ILE A 39 -5.30 -3.25 4.26
C ILE A 39 -6.54 -3.99 4.74
N ASP A 40 -6.55 -4.40 6.00
CA ASP A 40 -7.69 -5.11 6.60
C ASP A 40 -8.82 -4.16 7.03
N GLU A 41 -9.82 -4.70 7.73
CA GLU A 41 -10.96 -3.90 8.20
C GLU A 41 -10.64 -2.93 9.33
N TYR A 42 -9.55 -3.15 10.06
CA TYR A 42 -9.08 -2.32 11.17
C TYR A 42 -8.08 -1.25 10.70
N GLY A 43 -7.62 -1.33 9.46
CA GLY A 43 -6.63 -0.41 8.89
C GLY A 43 -5.19 -0.90 9.02
N GLU A 44 -5.00 -2.15 9.44
CA GLU A 44 -3.71 -2.80 9.51
C GLU A 44 -3.27 -3.32 8.14
N ILE A 45 -1.96 -3.33 7.91
CA ILE A 45 -1.40 -3.80 6.65
C ILE A 45 -1.31 -5.31 6.70
N THR A 46 -1.88 -5.97 5.69
CA THR A 46 -1.83 -7.43 5.56
C THR A 46 -0.48 -7.89 5.00
N SER A 47 -0.25 -9.21 5.00
CA SER A 47 0.94 -9.77 4.36
C SER A 47 0.98 -9.48 2.85
N GLU A 48 -0.17 -9.46 2.19
CA GLU A 48 -0.33 -9.10 0.78
C GLU A 48 0.00 -7.64 0.53
N GLY A 49 -0.42 -6.74 1.43
CA GLY A 49 -0.05 -5.33 1.38
C GLY A 49 1.46 -5.12 1.51
N VAL A 50 2.09 -5.83 2.46
CA VAL A 50 3.56 -5.83 2.61
C VAL A 50 4.24 -6.32 1.33
N ALA A 51 3.79 -7.43 0.75
CA ALA A 51 4.36 -7.97 -0.48
C ALA A 51 4.24 -6.99 -1.66
N GLN A 52 3.10 -6.30 -1.78
CA GLN A 52 2.87 -5.29 -2.81
C GLN A 52 3.83 -4.10 -2.67
N VAL A 53 4.01 -3.57 -1.46
CA VAL A 53 4.95 -2.47 -1.19
C VAL A 53 6.38 -2.87 -1.55
N LEU A 54 6.80 -4.08 -1.15
CA LEU A 54 8.14 -4.58 -1.45
C LEU A 54 8.35 -4.78 -2.96
N SER A 55 7.33 -5.29 -3.67
CA SER A 55 7.36 -5.40 -5.14
C SER A 55 7.50 -4.02 -5.80
N PHE A 56 6.71 -3.05 -5.37
CA PHE A 56 6.79 -1.67 -5.88
C PHE A 56 8.15 -1.04 -5.64
N LYS A 57 8.71 -1.14 -4.42
CA LYS A 57 10.05 -0.63 -4.10
C LYS A 57 11.13 -1.26 -4.97
N LYS A 58 11.06 -2.57 -5.24
CA LYS A 58 11.99 -3.25 -6.16
C LYS A 58 11.91 -2.67 -7.57
N VAL A 59 10.71 -2.47 -8.11
CA VAL A 59 10.53 -1.86 -9.44
C VAL A 59 11.08 -0.42 -9.48
N ALA A 60 10.81 0.37 -8.44
CA ALA A 60 11.31 1.74 -8.34
C ALA A 60 12.84 1.81 -8.31
N THR A 61 13.53 0.85 -7.67
CA THR A 61 15.00 0.80 -7.67
C THR A 61 15.63 0.37 -8.99
N ILE A 62 14.85 -0.22 -9.91
CA ILE A 62 15.37 -0.72 -11.20
C ILE A 62 15.20 0.32 -12.32
N THR A 63 14.35 1.34 -12.12
CA THR A 63 14.13 2.41 -13.10
C THR A 63 15.06 3.59 -12.77
N PRO A 64 16.06 3.93 -13.60
CA PRO A 64 16.96 5.08 -13.39
C PRO A 64 16.27 6.43 -13.63
#